data_AF-G7EJX5-F1
#
_entry.id   AF-G7EJX5-F1
#
_cell.length_a   1.000
_cell.length_b   1.000
_cell.length_c   1.000
_cell.angle_alpha   90.00
_cell.angle_beta   90.00
_cell.angle_gamma   90.00
#
_symmetry.space_group_name_H-M   'P 1'
#
loop_
_entity.id
_entity.type
_entity.pdbx_description
1 polymer ?
#
loop_
_entity_poly.entity_id
_entity_poly.type
_entity_poly.pdbx_seq_one_letter_code
_entity_poly.pdbx_strand_id
1 'polypeptide(L)'
;MNQTNQNLKSDDEVIELGIYINVIKRAKWRILSFAIVVTLLAIMVTLTLVPKYTATATLLIEAEQTKAVSFEEVYGLDSNKKEYYLTQFEVMKSDSIAREVITKLNLKTTPILLQSPQ
;
A
#
# COMPACT_ATOMS: atom_id res chain seq x y z
N MET A 1 8.71 43.37 59.95
CA MET A 1 9.64 42.79 58.95
C MET A 1 10.01 41.39 59.44
N ASN A 2 9.40 40.32 58.94
CA ASN A 2 9.90 38.96 59.12
C ASN A 2 9.55 38.15 57.88
N GLN A 3 10.57 37.86 57.09
CA GLN A 3 10.50 37.06 55.88
C GLN A 3 10.56 35.60 56.29
N THR A 4 9.45 34.89 56.21
CA THR A 4 9.43 33.42 56.28
C THR A 4 9.48 32.91 54.85
N ASN A 5 10.64 32.36 54.50
CA ASN A 5 10.97 31.72 53.24
C ASN A 5 9.82 30.83 52.75
N GLN A 6 9.22 31.24 51.63
CA GLN A 6 8.31 30.43 50.83
C GLN A 6 9.13 29.26 50.29
N ASN A 7 8.99 28.09 50.92
CA ASN A 7 9.47 26.84 50.39
C ASN A 7 8.72 26.58 49.08
N LEU A 8 9.36 26.93 47.97
CA LEU A 8 8.93 26.59 46.62
C LEU A 8 9.00 25.07 46.52
N LYS A 9 7.90 24.43 46.90
CA LYS A 9 7.64 23.04 46.60
C LYS A 9 7.40 22.97 45.10
N SER A 10 8.49 22.88 44.35
CA SER A 10 8.48 22.36 42.99
C SER A 10 8.01 20.91 43.13
N ASP A 11 6.69 20.74 43.02
CA ASP A 11 6.08 19.46 42.72
C ASP A 11 6.64 19.05 41.34
N ASP A 12 7.79 18.38 41.35
CA ASP A 12 8.08 17.40 40.31
C ASP A 12 6.86 16.48 40.35
N GLU A 13 5.95 16.70 39.42
CA GLU A 13 4.71 15.95 39.25
C GLU A 13 5.11 14.56 38.76
N VAL A 14 5.67 13.77 39.68
CA VAL A 14 6.03 12.38 39.44
C VAL A 14 4.72 11.68 39.14
N ILE A 15 4.48 11.40 37.86
CA ILE A 15 3.27 10.74 37.40
C ILE A 15 3.20 9.37 38.08
N GLU A 16 2.39 9.26 39.14
CA GLU A 16 2.13 8.00 39.82
C GLU A 16 1.23 7.11 38.96
N LEU A 17 1.84 6.40 38.01
CA LEU A 17 1.15 5.46 37.10
C LEU A 17 0.29 4.41 37.84
N GLY A 18 0.60 4.10 39.09
CA GLY A 18 -0.15 3.17 39.93
C GLY A 18 -1.62 3.58 40.15
N ILE A 19 -1.89 4.89 40.26
CA ILE A 19 -3.25 5.41 40.46
C ILE A 19 -4.09 5.16 39.20
N TYR A 20 -3.53 5.44 38.02
CA TYR A 20 -4.19 5.23 36.73
C TYR A 20 -4.48 3.75 36.45
N ILE A 21 -3.55 2.85 36.80
CA ILE A 21 -3.74 1.40 36.66
C ILE A 21 -4.94 0.91 37.50
N ASN A 22 -5.15 1.48 38.70
CA ASN A 22 -6.26 1.09 39.55
C ASN A 22 -7.63 1.49 38.96
N VAL A 23 -7.69 2.65 38.29
CA VAL A 23 -8.89 3.11 37.57
C VAL A 23 -9.25 2.13 36.44
N ILE A 24 -8.26 1.70 35.66
CA ILE A 24 -8.45 0.71 34.58
C ILE A 24 -8.90 -0.63 35.14
N LYS A 25 -8.30 -1.11 36.24
CA LYS A 25 -8.68 -2.37 36.91
C LYS A 25 -10.15 -2.41 37.34
N ARG A 26 -10.70 -1.28 37.78
CA ARG A 26 -12.13 -1.17 38.14
C ARG A 26 -13.05 -1.24 36.91
N ALA A 27 -12.61 -0.70 35.77
CA ALA A 27 -13.37 -0.67 34.53
C ALA A 27 -13.07 -1.84 33.57
N LYS A 28 -12.18 -2.78 33.93
CA LYS A 28 -11.65 -3.84 33.06
C LYS A 28 -12.72 -4.61 32.29
N TRP A 29 -13.87 -4.89 32.91
CA TRP A 29 -14.97 -5.63 32.29
C TRP A 29 -15.73 -4.80 31.26
N ARG A 30 -15.90 -3.49 31.51
CA ARG A 30 -16.50 -2.56 30.55
C ARG A 30 -15.60 -2.37 29.32
N ILE A 31 -14.29 -2.23 29.56
CA ILE A 31 -13.28 -2.10 28.50
C ILE A 31 -13.25 -3.39 27.67
N LEU A 32 -13.23 -4.55 28.33
CA LEU A 32 -13.22 -5.85 27.67
C LEU A 32 -14.49 -6.06 26.83
N SER A 33 -15.66 -5.75 27.37
CA SER A 33 -16.93 -5.84 26.63
C SER A 33 -16.93 -4.94 25.40
N PHE A 34 -16.49 -3.68 25.54
CA PHE A 34 -16.38 -2.76 24.41
C PHE A 34 -15.41 -3.27 23.33
N ALA A 35 -14.23 -3.75 23.74
CA ALA A 35 -13.23 -4.31 22.83
C ALA A 35 -13.78 -5.54 22.08
N ILE A 36 -14.51 -6.42 22.77
CA ILE A 36 -15.15 -7.59 22.15
C ILE A 36 -16.17 -7.15 21.11
N VAL A 37 -17.04 -6.18 21.44
CA VAL A 37 -18.05 -5.67 20.49
C VAL A 37 -17.40 -5.10 19.24
N VAL A 38 -16.39 -4.23 19.39
CA VAL A 38 -15.67 -3.65 18.25
C VAL A 38 -14.98 -4.73 17.42
N THR A 39 -14.37 -5.72 18.06
CA THR A 39 -13.70 -6.84 17.37
C THR A 39 -14.70 -7.67 16.57
N LEU A 40 -15.86 -7.99 17.15
CA LEU A 40 -16.92 -8.73 16.45
C LEU A 40 -17.43 -7.95 15.23
N LEU A 41 -17.63 -6.64 15.36
CA LEU A 41 -18.02 -5.78 14.23
C LEU A 41 -16.93 -5.75 13.14
N ALA A 42 -15.67 -5.64 13.54
CA ALA A 42 -14.55 -5.66 12.60
C ALA A 42 -14.44 -7.00 11.86
N ILE A 43 -14.63 -8.12 12.55
CA ILE A 43 -14.68 -9.46 11.93
C ILE A 43 -15.84 -9.53 10.93
N MET A 44 -17.03 -9.12 11.35
CA MET A 44 -18.21 -9.12 10.48
C MET A 44 -17.96 -8.35 9.17
N VAL A 45 -17.33 -7.18 9.24
CA VAL A 45 -16.98 -6.40 8.04
C VAL A 45 -15.87 -7.09 7.25
N THR A 46 -14.80 -7.53 7.91
CA THR A 46 -13.61 -8.09 7.24
C THR A 46 -13.94 -9.35 6.45
N LEU A 47 -14.83 -10.20 6.96
CA LEU A 47 -15.27 -11.41 6.26
C LEU A 47 -16.04 -11.11 4.97
N THR A 48 -16.62 -9.91 4.84
CA THR A 48 -17.34 -9.49 3.61
C THR A 48 -16.45 -8.79 2.59
N LEU A 49 -15.19 -8.49 2.93
CA LEU A 49 -14.28 -7.80 2.01
C LEU A 49 -13.73 -8.79 0.97
N VAL A 50 -13.83 -8.41 -0.31
CA VAL A 50 -13.24 -9.18 -1.41
C VAL A 50 -11.70 -9.06 -1.34
N PRO A 51 -10.96 -10.18 -1.23
CA PRO A 51 -9.50 -10.15 -1.23
C PRO A 51 -8.95 -9.68 -2.58
N LYS A 52 -7.97 -8.79 -2.56
CA LYS A 52 -7.29 -8.29 -3.77
C LYS A 52 -5.95 -8.98 -3.93
N TYR A 53 -5.79 -9.77 -4.99
CA TYR A 53 -4.54 -10.44 -5.34
C TYR A 53 -3.83 -9.68 -6.47
N THR A 54 -2.53 -9.39 -6.28
CA THR A 54 -1.70 -8.67 -7.27
C THR A 54 -0.49 -9.51 -7.63
N ALA A 55 -0.20 -9.62 -8.94
CA ALA A 55 1.00 -10.27 -9.46
C ALA A 55 1.87 -9.25 -10.20
N THR A 56 3.19 -9.41 -10.12
CA THR A 56 4.17 -8.53 -10.77
C THR A 56 5.05 -9.35 -11.70
N ALA A 57 5.33 -8.81 -12.88
CA ALA A 57 6.27 -9.39 -13.84
C ALA A 57 7.22 -8.29 -14.34
N THR A 58 8.45 -8.68 -14.69
CA THR A 58 9.46 -7.77 -15.24
C THR A 58 9.61 -8.05 -16.72
N LEU A 59 9.54 -7.01 -17.56
CA LEU A 59 9.73 -7.09 -18.99
C LEU A 59 11.06 -6.44 -19.37
N LEU A 60 11.90 -7.19 -20.10
CA LEU A 60 13.08 -6.65 -20.76
C LEU A 60 12.67 -6.16 -22.16
N ILE A 61 12.93 -4.89 -22.46
CA ILE A 61 12.70 -4.32 -23.79
C ILE A 61 14.07 -4.07 -24.41
N GLU A 62 14.31 -4.63 -25.60
CA GLU A 62 15.55 -4.45 -26.34
C GLU A 62 15.25 -3.81 -27.70
N ALA A 63 16.10 -2.87 -28.10
CA ALA A 63 16.04 -2.26 -29.42
C ALA A 63 16.98 -3.02 -30.34
N GLU A 64 16.46 -3.91 -31.18
CA GLU A 64 17.28 -4.54 -32.21
C GLU A 64 17.69 -3.50 -33.26
N GLN A 65 18.99 -3.24 -33.36
CA GLN A 65 19.52 -2.42 -34.44
C GLN A 65 19.54 -3.28 -35.70
N THR A 66 18.52 -3.14 -36.55
CA THR A 66 18.56 -3.73 -37.90
C THR A 66 19.78 -3.16 -38.63
N LYS A 67 20.81 -3.98 -38.84
CA LYS A 67 22.01 -3.60 -39.63
C LYS A 67 21.61 -3.43 -41.09
N ALA A 68 21.00 -2.29 -41.42
CA ALA A 68 20.91 -1.81 -42.79
C ALA A 68 22.24 -1.11 -43.10
N VAL A 69 23.06 -1.80 -43.92
CA VAL A 69 24.16 -1.32 -44.75
C VAL A 69 24.64 0.14 -44.52
N SER A 70 25.88 0.25 -44.05
CA SER A 70 26.80 1.41 -44.15
C SER A 70 26.18 2.74 -44.59
N PHE A 71 25.80 3.56 -43.62
CA PHE A 71 25.77 5.01 -43.81
C PHE A 71 26.51 5.65 -42.64
N GLU A 72 27.40 6.58 -42.97
CA GLU A 72 28.22 7.39 -42.08
C GLU A 72 27.57 7.66 -40.71
N GLU A 73 28.37 7.43 -39.69
CA GLU A 73 28.14 7.63 -38.27
C GLU A 73 27.78 9.10 -37.97
N VAL A 74 26.51 9.46 -38.18
CA VAL A 74 25.95 10.76 -37.78
C VAL A 74 25.33 10.62 -36.40
N TYR A 75 25.99 11.19 -35.39
CA TYR A 75 25.53 11.80 -34.10
C TYR A 75 24.04 11.68 -33.63
N GLY A 76 23.35 10.56 -33.87
CA GLY A 76 21.91 10.38 -33.57
C GLY A 76 21.54 9.04 -32.95
N LEU A 77 22.53 8.20 -32.61
CA LEU A 77 22.35 6.80 -32.21
C LEU A 77 21.63 6.61 -30.85
N ASP A 78 21.57 7.64 -30.01
CA ASP A 78 20.90 7.57 -28.70
C ASP A 78 19.45 8.06 -28.70
N SER A 79 19.09 9.00 -29.59
CA SER A 79 17.72 9.54 -29.64
C SER A 79 16.72 8.49 -30.14
N ASN A 80 17.08 7.75 -31.19
CA ASN A 80 16.19 6.72 -31.76
C ASN A 80 15.89 5.57 -30.79
N LYS A 81 16.87 5.17 -29.97
CA LYS A 81 16.67 4.13 -28.95
C LYS A 81 15.73 4.60 -27.86
N LYS A 82 15.92 5.85 -27.37
CA LYS A 82 15.05 6.45 -26.36
C LYS A 82 13.61 6.56 -26.87
N GLU A 83 13.41 7.04 -28.10
CA GLU A 83 12.08 7.18 -28.70
C GLU A 83 11.41 5.82 -28.96
N TYR A 84 12.18 4.80 -29.35
CA TYR A 84 11.70 3.42 -29.43
C TYR A 84 11.22 2.91 -28.06
N TYR A 85 12.02 3.06 -27.01
CA TYR A 85 11.62 2.62 -25.66
C TYR A 85 10.36 3.33 -25.15
N LEU A 86 10.25 4.65 -25.39
CA LEU A 86 9.07 5.42 -25.01
C LEU A 86 7.83 4.94 -25.76
N THR A 87 7.93 4.71 -27.07
CA THR A 87 6.82 4.19 -27.88
C THR A 87 6.39 2.81 -27.38
N GLN A 88 7.33 1.90 -27.13
CA GLN A 88 7.03 0.55 -26.64
C GLN A 88 6.41 0.57 -25.23
N PHE A 89 6.86 1.47 -24.37
CA PHE A 89 6.26 1.65 -23.05
C PHE A 89 4.80 2.12 -23.14
N GLU A 90 4.51 3.10 -24.00
CA GLU A 90 3.14 3.58 -24.22
C GLU A 90 2.24 2.51 -24.86
N VAL A 91 2.77 1.71 -25.79
CA VAL A 91 2.04 0.55 -26.33
C VAL A 91 1.68 -0.42 -25.21
N MET A 92 2.62 -0.78 -24.34
CA MET A 92 2.36 -1.71 -23.23
C MET A 92 1.38 -1.15 -22.18
N LYS A 93 1.34 0.17 -22.00
CA LYS A 93 0.40 0.85 -21.10
C LYS A 93 -1.01 1.02 -21.70
N SER A 94 -1.16 0.83 -23.01
CA SER A 94 -2.41 1.11 -23.70
C SER A 94 -3.58 0.19 -23.28
N ASP A 95 -4.79 0.75 -23.28
CA ASP A 95 -6.03 0.03 -22.96
C ASP A 95 -6.33 -1.10 -23.95
N SER A 96 -5.85 -0.98 -25.20
CA SER A 96 -6.04 -2.01 -26.22
C SER A 96 -5.29 -3.29 -25.86
N ILE A 97 -4.03 -3.18 -25.45
CA ILE A 97 -3.24 -4.32 -24.98
C ILE A 97 -3.86 -4.92 -23.71
N ALA A 98 -4.29 -4.09 -22.75
CA ALA A 98 -4.95 -4.58 -21.54
C ALA A 98 -6.25 -5.35 -21.86
N ARG A 99 -7.08 -4.83 -22.76
CA ARG A 99 -8.32 -5.47 -23.20
C ARG A 99 -8.05 -6.77 -23.96
N GLU A 100 -7.03 -6.80 -24.80
CA GLU A 100 -6.63 -8.00 -25.54
C GLU A 100 -6.19 -9.11 -24.58
N VAL A 101 -5.38 -8.80 -23.57
CA VAL A 101 -4.97 -9.77 -22.54
C VAL A 101 -6.17 -10.30 -21.76
N ILE A 102 -7.07 -9.41 -21.31
CA ILE A 102 -8.30 -9.79 -20.59
C ILE A 102 -9.15 -10.75 -21.42
N THR A 103 -9.28 -10.47 -22.72
CA THR A 103 -10.10 -11.27 -23.65
C THR A 103 -9.44 -12.61 -23.94
N LYS A 104 -8.14 -12.60 -24.30
CA LYS A 104 -7.37 -13.79 -24.67
C LYS A 104 -7.21 -14.79 -23.52
N LEU A 105 -7.07 -14.30 -22.29
CA LEU A 105 -7.00 -15.13 -21.09
C LEU A 105 -8.37 -15.35 -20.43
N ASN A 106 -9.42 -14.77 -20.98
CA ASN A 106 -10.79 -14.83 -20.47
C ASN A 106 -10.90 -14.51 -18.96
N LEU A 107 -10.17 -13.47 -18.53
CA LEU A 107 -10.05 -13.10 -17.10
C LEU A 107 -11.38 -12.67 -16.49
N LYS A 108 -12.34 -12.26 -17.33
CA LYS A 108 -13.69 -11.89 -16.91
C LYS A 108 -14.54 -13.06 -16.47
N THR A 109 -14.25 -14.30 -16.87
CA THR A 109 -15.02 -15.48 -16.46
C THR A 109 -14.24 -16.41 -15.54
N THR A 110 -12.98 -16.10 -15.24
CA THR A 110 -12.17 -16.95 -14.37
C THR A 110 -12.72 -16.87 -12.93
N PRO A 111 -13.18 -18.00 -12.35
CA PRO A 111 -13.87 -17.99 -11.06
C PRO A 111 -12.99 -17.47 -9.92
N ILE A 112 -11.67 -17.65 -9.97
CA ILE A 112 -10.77 -17.10 -8.94
C ILE A 112 -10.70 -15.56 -8.93
N LEU A 113 -11.07 -14.91 -10.04
CA LEU A 113 -11.15 -13.45 -10.17
C LEU A 113 -12.59 -12.93 -10.01
N LEU A 114 -13.58 -13.82 -10.06
CA LEU A 114 -15.01 -13.52 -9.93
C LEU A 114 -15.66 -13.97 -8.61
N GLN A 115 -15.00 -14.84 -7.84
CA GLN A 115 -15.54 -15.33 -6.57
C GLN A 115 -15.49 -14.21 -5.53
N SER A 116 -16.66 -13.62 -5.28
CA SER A 116 -16.96 -13.13 -3.94
C SER A 116 -16.94 -14.36 -3.02
N PRO A 117 -16.04 -14.42 -2.01
CA PRO A 117 -15.90 -15.62 -1.18
C PRO A 117 -17.18 -15.83 -0.36
N GLN A 118 -17.57 -17.10 -0.22
CA GLN A 118 -18.63 -17.55 0.70
C GLN A 118 -18.17 -17.44 2.15
#